data_AF-A0A7C3P6J6-F1
#
_entry.id   AF-A0A7C3P6J6-F1
#
_cell.length_a   1.000
_cell.length_b   1.000
_cell.length_c   1.000
_cell.angle_alpha   90.00
_cell.angle_beta   90.00
_cell.angle_gamma   90.00
#
_symmetry.space_group_name_H-M   'P 1'
#
loop_
_entity.id
_entity.type
_entity.pdbx_description
1 polymer ?
#
loop_
_entity_poly.entity_id
_entity_poly.type
_entity_poly.pdbx_seq_one_letter_code
_entity_poly.pdbx_strand_id
1 'polypeptide(L)'
;MRTLMRRYPLVAFFILAYALSWWLWLLYALKIGNFPSPLFPTGPLLAGLIVSWASAGRPGLTDFLSRIVRWRVGVTWYAVVFLLPPGLVAVTVLPNILLGAPAPSAAQLGRWPLLPTFVFILLFIGLGEEPGWRGFALPGCSGRARPWRRASS
;
A
#
# COMPACT_ATOMS: atom_id res chain seq x y z
N MET A 1 26.28 6.82 0.43
CA MET A 1 24.86 6.40 0.54
C MET A 1 24.33 6.37 1.98
N ARG A 2 24.91 5.58 2.90
CA ARG A 2 24.40 5.46 4.29
C ARG A 2 24.28 6.79 5.05
N THR A 3 25.25 7.69 4.87
CA THR A 3 25.25 9.03 5.49
C THR A 3 24.08 9.92 5.02
N LEU A 4 23.68 9.81 3.76
CA LEU A 4 22.58 10.59 3.19
C LEU A 4 21.22 10.08 3.69
N MET A 5 21.04 8.75 3.74
CA MET A 5 19.82 8.12 4.25
C MET A 5 19.63 8.37 5.75
N ARG A 6 20.73 8.44 6.54
CA ARG A 6 20.65 8.85 7.96
C ARG A 6 20.28 10.32 8.14
N ARG A 7 20.70 11.20 7.22
CA ARG A 7 20.47 12.65 7.33
C ARG A 7 19.10 13.06 6.78
N TYR A 8 18.63 12.42 5.70
CA TYR A 8 17.36 12.69 5.02
C TYR A 8 16.58 11.40 4.73
N PRO A 9 16.17 10.64 5.76
CA PRO A 9 15.52 9.33 5.59
C PRO A 9 14.21 9.42 4.80
N LEU A 10 13.43 10.48 5.02
CA LEU A 10 12.15 10.67 4.34
C LEU A 10 12.32 10.95 2.84
N VAL A 11 13.28 11.80 2.47
CA VAL A 11 13.59 12.10 1.06
C VAL A 11 14.11 10.84 0.36
N ALA A 12 15.03 10.11 1.01
CA ALA A 12 15.54 8.85 0.47
C ALA A 12 14.42 7.82 0.28
N PHE A 13 13.47 7.75 1.21
CA PHE A 13 12.30 6.88 1.10
C PHE A 13 11.46 7.24 -0.12
N PHE A 14 11.09 8.51 -0.32
CA PHE A 14 10.28 8.90 -1.48
C PHE A 14 10.99 8.58 -2.80
N ILE A 15 12.27 8.93 -2.93
CA ILE A 15 13.06 8.63 -4.14
C ILE A 15 13.06 7.13 -4.42
N LEU A 16 13.33 6.29 -3.40
CA LEU A 16 13.34 4.84 -3.56
C LEU A 16 11.94 4.29 -3.86
N ALA A 17 10.89 4.78 -3.20
CA ALA A 17 9.52 4.33 -3.40
C ALA A 17 9.07 4.59 -4.85
N TYR A 18 9.34 5.78 -5.40
CA TYR A 18 9.04 6.08 -6.79
C TYR A 18 9.91 5.26 -7.76
N ALA A 19 11.23 5.19 -7.54
CA ALA A 19 12.11 4.41 -8.41
C ALA A 19 11.70 2.92 -8.46
N LEU A 20 11.40 2.32 -7.31
CA LEU A 20 11.04 0.90 -7.21
C LEU A 20 9.61 0.61 -7.68
N SER A 21 8.68 1.56 -7.64
CA SER A 21 7.31 1.32 -8.11
C SER A 21 7.16 1.54 -9.63
N TRP A 22 8.06 2.32 -10.24
CA TRP A 22 7.91 2.80 -11.63
C TRP A 22 9.00 2.34 -12.60
N TRP A 23 10.02 1.58 -12.17
CA TRP A 23 11.07 1.12 -13.09
C TRP A 23 10.53 0.22 -14.22
N LEU A 24 9.47 -0.56 -13.97
CA LEU A 24 8.80 -1.37 -14.99
C LEU A 24 8.15 -0.52 -16.09
N TRP A 25 7.80 0.72 -15.80
CA TRP A 25 7.28 1.67 -16.77
C TRP A 25 8.31 1.97 -17.86
N LEU A 26 9.60 2.02 -17.51
CA LEU A 26 10.68 2.19 -18.48
C LEU A 26 10.76 0.99 -19.43
N LEU A 27 10.70 -0.23 -18.90
CA LEU A 27 10.70 -1.44 -19.74
C LEU A 27 9.47 -1.51 -20.64
N TYR A 28 8.30 -1.16 -20.09
CA TYR A 28 7.05 -1.07 -20.82
C TYR A 28 7.13 -0.07 -21.98
N ALA A 29 7.63 1.14 -21.72
CA ALA A 29 7.80 2.19 -22.75
C ALA A 29 8.78 1.76 -23.85
N LEU A 30 9.83 1.02 -23.50
CA LEU A 30 10.80 0.46 -24.43
C LEU A 30 10.33 -0.83 -25.12
N LYS A 31 9.12 -1.31 -24.82
CA LYS A 31 8.53 -2.58 -25.32
C LYS A 31 9.41 -3.80 -25.04
N ILE A 32 10.14 -3.76 -23.91
CA ILE A 32 10.99 -4.86 -23.47
C ILE A 32 10.17 -5.77 -22.56
N GLY A 33 9.87 -6.98 -23.03
CA GLY A 33 9.08 -7.97 -22.29
C GLY A 33 7.57 -7.74 -22.33
N ASN A 34 6.81 -8.71 -21.83
CA ASN A 34 5.35 -8.63 -21.73
C ASN A 34 4.93 -8.58 -20.26
N PHE A 35 4.81 -7.37 -19.72
CA PHE A 35 4.36 -7.15 -18.35
C PHE A 35 2.88 -6.78 -18.32
N PRO A 36 2.03 -7.52 -17.59
CA PRO A 36 0.58 -7.26 -17.56
C PRO A 36 0.22 -5.94 -16.87
N SER A 37 1.12 -5.38 -16.06
CA SER A 37 1.00 -4.05 -15.48
C SER A 37 2.40 -3.41 -15.34
N PRO A 38 2.60 -2.14 -15.72
CA PRO A 38 3.87 -1.45 -15.60
C PRO A 38 4.14 -0.89 -14.19
N LEU A 39 3.29 -1.23 -13.21
CA LEU A 39 3.38 -0.75 -11.82
C LEU A 39 3.75 -1.89 -10.87
N PHE A 40 4.70 -1.61 -9.98
CA PHE A 40 5.13 -2.53 -8.94
C PHE A 40 4.73 -2.00 -7.55
N PRO A 41 3.55 -2.35 -7.04
CA PRO A 41 2.98 -1.72 -5.85
C PRO A 41 3.76 -2.01 -4.55
N THR A 42 4.70 -2.95 -4.56
CA THR A 42 5.53 -3.21 -3.36
C THR A 42 6.72 -2.26 -3.20
N GLY A 43 6.89 -1.30 -4.10
CA GLY A 43 7.98 -0.31 -4.05
C GLY A 43 8.07 0.48 -2.74
N PRO A 44 6.96 0.98 -2.15
CA PRO A 44 7.00 1.70 -0.88
C PRO A 44 7.39 0.79 0.30
N LEU A 45 6.91 -0.46 0.36
CA LEU A 45 7.34 -1.43 1.36
C LEU A 45 8.86 -1.65 1.27
N LEU A 46 9.38 -1.94 0.07
CA LEU A 46 10.81 -2.16 -0.15
C LEU A 46 11.64 -0.92 0.22
N ALA A 47 11.19 0.28 -0.16
CA ALA A 47 11.83 1.53 0.21
C ALA A 47 11.88 1.72 1.74
N GLY A 48 10.77 1.42 2.44
CA GLY A 48 10.70 1.46 3.90
C GLY A 48 11.70 0.50 4.56
N LEU A 49 11.81 -0.73 4.06
CA LEU A 49 12.76 -1.73 4.54
C LEU A 49 14.22 -1.27 4.32
N ILE A 50 14.55 -0.82 3.11
CA ILE A 50 15.89 -0.38 2.73
C ILE A 50 16.33 0.82 3.58
N VAL A 51 15.48 1.84 3.71
CA VAL A 51 15.84 3.06 4.45
C VAL A 51 15.92 2.79 5.95
N SER A 52 15.02 1.97 6.50
CA SER A 52 15.06 1.59 7.92
C SER A 52 16.35 0.85 8.26
N TRP A 53 16.73 -0.12 7.42
CA TRP A 53 18.00 -0.83 7.57
C TRP A 53 19.22 0.08 7.39
N ALA A 54 19.23 0.92 6.36
CA ALA A 54 20.36 1.82 6.10
C ALA A 54 20.55 2.90 7.18
N SER A 55 19.47 3.27 7.87
CA SER A 55 19.48 4.32 8.90
C SER A 55 19.91 3.81 10.27
N ALA A 56 19.40 2.63 10.67
CA ALA A 56 19.54 2.11 12.04
C ALA A 56 19.82 0.59 12.11
N GLY A 57 20.13 -0.07 10.99
CA GLY A 57 20.47 -1.51 10.95
C GLY A 57 19.31 -2.43 11.35
N ARG A 58 19.64 -3.55 12.00
CA ARG A 58 18.66 -4.54 12.52
C ARG A 58 17.59 -3.90 13.43
N PRO A 59 17.94 -3.01 14.38
CA PRO A 59 16.94 -2.31 15.19
C PRO A 59 15.93 -1.49 14.36
N GLY A 60 16.40 -0.80 13.31
CA GLY A 60 15.52 -0.04 12.42
C GLY A 60 14.50 -0.91 11.69
N LEU A 61 14.98 -2.02 11.13
CA LEU A 61 14.15 -2.98 10.40
C LEU A 61 13.12 -3.66 11.29
N THR A 62 13.54 -4.10 12.48
CA THR A 62 12.64 -4.77 13.44
C THR A 62 11.57 -3.83 13.96
N ASP A 63 11.88 -2.57 14.28
CA ASP A 63 10.88 -1.59 14.67
C ASP A 63 9.86 -1.34 13.54
N PHE A 64 10.33 -1.17 12.30
CA PHE A 64 9.45 -1.02 11.14
C PHE A 64 8.50 -2.21 10.96
N LEU A 65 9.04 -3.44 10.91
CA LEU A 65 8.25 -4.66 10.74
C LEU A 65 7.29 -4.90 11.93
N SER A 66 7.72 -4.56 13.16
CA SER A 66 6.89 -4.71 14.35
C SER A 66 5.60 -3.89 14.28
N ARG A 67 5.57 -2.81 13.50
CA ARG A 67 4.40 -1.95 13.33
C ARG A 67 3.42 -2.52 12.31
N ILE A 68 3.90 -3.30 11.35
CA ILE A 68 3.07 -3.97 10.33
C ILE A 68 2.23 -5.08 10.97
N VAL A 69 2.83 -5.84 11.90
CA VAL A 69 2.18 -6.99 12.55
C VAL A 69 1.32 -6.62 13.77
N ARG A 70 1.22 -5.33 14.12
CA ARG A 70 0.39 -4.86 15.25
C ARG A 70 -1.08 -4.93 14.87
N TRP A 71 -1.69 -6.06 15.20
CA TRP A 71 -3.10 -6.30 14.97
C TRP A 71 -3.95 -5.87 16.18
N ARG A 72 -4.55 -4.68 16.12
CA ARG A 72 -5.53 -4.20 17.13
C ARG A 72 -6.64 -3.41 16.44
N VAL A 73 -7.43 -4.10 15.64
CA VAL A 73 -8.54 -3.52 14.88
C VAL A 73 -9.85 -3.94 15.53
N GLY A 74 -10.71 -2.98 15.89
CA GLY A 74 -12.02 -3.27 16.47
C GLY A 74 -12.96 -3.92 15.45
N VAL A 75 -13.89 -4.77 15.91
CA VAL A 75 -14.83 -5.54 15.06
C VAL A 75 -15.60 -4.65 14.06
N THR A 76 -15.92 -3.42 14.45
CA THR A 76 -16.61 -2.43 13.60
C THR A 76 -15.87 -2.17 12.29
N TRP A 77 -14.54 -2.15 12.30
CA TRP A 77 -13.77 -1.91 11.08
C TRP A 77 -13.79 -3.09 10.11
N TYR A 78 -13.96 -4.32 10.61
CA TYR A 78 -14.21 -5.46 9.74
C TYR A 78 -15.56 -5.32 9.06
N ALA A 79 -16.60 -4.94 9.81
CA ALA A 79 -17.91 -4.66 9.22
C ALA A 79 -17.82 -3.55 8.15
N VAL A 80 -17.04 -2.49 8.40
CA VAL A 80 -16.80 -1.44 7.39
C VAL A 80 -16.13 -2.00 6.14
N VAL A 81 -15.05 -2.79 6.27
CA VAL A 81 -14.33 -3.35 5.10
C VAL A 81 -15.24 -4.27 4.26
N PHE A 82 -16.11 -5.07 4.89
CA PHE A 82 -16.97 -6.01 4.18
C PHE A 82 -18.29 -5.40 3.69
N LEU A 83 -18.85 -4.41 4.39
CA LEU A 83 -20.17 -3.86 4.07
C LEU A 83 -20.11 -2.54 3.29
N LEU A 84 -19.06 -1.73 3.46
CA LEU A 84 -18.97 -0.42 2.81
C LEU A 84 -18.88 -0.54 1.27
N PRO A 85 -18.00 -1.37 0.68
CA PRO A 85 -17.96 -1.51 -0.78
C PRO A 85 -19.28 -1.98 -1.41
N PRO A 86 -19.92 -3.09 -0.98
CA PRO A 86 -21.20 -3.50 -1.56
C PRO A 86 -22.33 -2.51 -1.24
N GLY A 87 -22.29 -1.85 -0.07
CA GLY A 87 -23.23 -0.79 0.29
C GLY A 87 -23.16 0.40 -0.66
N LEU A 88 -21.94 0.88 -1.00
CA LEU A 88 -21.75 1.95 -1.97
C LEU A 88 -22.25 1.57 -3.38
N VAL A 89 -22.02 0.31 -3.79
CA VAL A 89 -22.57 -0.20 -5.05
C VAL A 89 -24.10 -0.22 -5.00
N ALA A 90 -24.70 -0.69 -3.91
CA ALA A 90 -26.15 -0.73 -3.76
C ALA A 90 -26.76 0.69 -3.82
N VAL A 91 -26.15 1.66 -3.15
CA VAL A 91 -26.62 3.07 -3.16
C VAL A 91 -26.59 3.69 -4.55
N THR A 92 -25.69 3.25 -5.43
CA THR A 92 -25.65 3.74 -6.82
C THR A 92 -26.56 2.95 -7.75
N VAL A 93 -26.64 1.62 -7.60
CA VAL A 93 -27.41 0.74 -8.49
C VAL A 93 -28.91 0.77 -8.20
N LEU A 94 -29.32 0.75 -6.92
CA LEU A 94 -30.74 0.66 -6.55
C LEU A 94 -31.57 1.83 -7.09
N PRO A 95 -31.14 3.11 -6.98
CA PRO A 95 -31.91 4.22 -7.56
C PRO A 95 -32.08 4.09 -9.08
N ASN A 96 -31.06 3.62 -9.80
CA ASN A 96 -31.17 3.41 -11.24
C ASN A 96 -32.24 2.38 -11.58
N ILE A 97 -32.29 1.26 -10.83
CA ILE A 97 -33.34 0.24 -11.00
C ILE A 97 -34.72 0.83 -10.69
N LEU A 98 -34.84 1.59 -9.60
CA LEU A 98 -36.10 2.25 -9.21
C LEU A 98 -36.58 3.27 -10.25
N LEU A 99 -35.66 3.87 -11.02
CA LEU A 99 -35.96 4.77 -12.14
C LEU A 99 -36.22 4.04 -13.47
N GLY A 100 -36.30 2.69 -13.46
CA GLY A 100 -36.68 1.87 -14.61
C GLY A 100 -35.52 1.20 -15.35
N ALA A 101 -34.28 1.28 -14.84
CA ALA A 101 -33.18 0.51 -15.39
C ALA A 101 -33.34 -1.00 -15.11
N PRO A 102 -32.91 -1.89 -16.01
CA PRO A 102 -32.91 -3.32 -15.74
C PRO A 102 -31.97 -3.67 -14.58
N ALA A 103 -32.37 -4.65 -13.77
CA ALA A 103 -31.51 -5.20 -12.73
C ALA A 103 -30.25 -5.86 -13.33
N PRO A 104 -29.13 -5.90 -12.60
CA PRO A 104 -27.91 -6.57 -13.06
C PRO A 104 -28.17 -8.04 -13.42
N SER A 105 -27.72 -8.43 -14.61
CA SER A 105 -27.75 -9.83 -15.04
C SER A 105 -26.81 -10.70 -14.23
N ALA A 106 -27.06 -12.02 -14.22
CA ALA A 106 -26.16 -12.99 -13.59
C ALA A 106 -24.72 -12.90 -14.14
N ALA A 107 -24.56 -12.60 -15.43
CA ALA A 107 -23.24 -12.39 -16.04
C ALA A 107 -22.53 -11.14 -15.50
N GLN A 108 -23.26 -10.06 -15.21
CA GLN A 108 -22.68 -8.86 -14.59
C GLN A 108 -22.31 -9.10 -13.12
N LEU A 109 -23.15 -9.80 -12.37
CA LEU A 109 -22.86 -10.21 -11.00
C LEU A 109 -21.68 -11.22 -10.94
N GLY A 110 -21.54 -12.08 -11.95
CA GLY A 110 -20.40 -13.00 -12.06
C GLY A 110 -19.06 -12.32 -12.34
N ARG A 111 -19.06 -11.05 -12.76
CA ARG A 111 -17.85 -10.23 -12.94
C ARG A 111 -17.44 -9.47 -11.68
N TRP A 112 -18.23 -9.55 -10.61
CA TRP A 112 -17.88 -8.88 -9.36
C TRP A 112 -16.54 -9.45 -8.86
N PRO A 113 -15.63 -8.58 -8.36
CA PRO A 113 -14.29 -9.01 -7.98
C PRO A 113 -14.40 -10.14 -6.96
N LEU A 114 -14.01 -11.33 -7.39
CA LEU A 114 -14.07 -12.53 -6.57
C LEU A 114 -12.99 -12.46 -5.48
N LEU A 115 -13.10 -13.37 -4.52
CA LEU A 115 -12.13 -13.54 -3.44
C LEU A 115 -10.66 -13.46 -3.89
N PRO A 116 -10.24 -14.03 -5.04
CA PRO A 116 -8.86 -13.89 -5.53
C PRO A 116 -8.43 -12.45 -5.81
N THR A 117 -9.30 -11.63 -6.42
CA THR A 117 -9.01 -10.21 -6.69
C THR A 117 -8.91 -9.43 -5.39
N PHE A 118 -9.80 -9.70 -4.44
CA PHE A 118 -9.74 -9.10 -3.11
C PHE A 118 -8.43 -9.44 -2.38
N VAL A 119 -8.03 -10.71 -2.37
CA VAL A 119 -6.77 -11.17 -1.77
C VAL A 119 -5.57 -10.55 -2.48
N PHE A 120 -5.59 -10.47 -3.81
CA PHE A 120 -4.54 -9.81 -4.58
C PHE A 120 -4.38 -8.35 -4.18
N ILE A 121 -5.47 -7.58 -4.14
CA ILE A 121 -5.46 -6.17 -3.73
C ILE A 121 -4.95 -6.04 -2.29
N LEU A 122 -5.44 -6.89 -1.37
CA LEU A 122 -5.03 -6.86 0.03
C LEU A 122 -3.51 -7.09 0.19
N LEU A 123 -2.96 -8.07 -0.53
CA LEU A 123 -1.54 -8.43 -0.42
C LEU A 123 -0.63 -7.45 -1.17
N PHE A 124 -0.93 -7.13 -2.42
CA PHE A 124 -0.01 -6.37 -3.26
C PHE A 124 -0.18 -4.86 -3.12
N ILE A 125 -1.40 -4.37 -2.91
CA ILE A 125 -1.65 -2.95 -2.70
C ILE A 125 -1.66 -2.66 -1.21
N GLY A 126 -2.50 -3.36 -0.45
CA GLY A 126 -2.62 -3.20 1.00
C GLY A 126 -1.28 -3.41 1.71
N LEU A 127 -0.67 -4.59 1.65
CA LEU A 127 0.62 -4.83 2.30
C LEU A 127 1.82 -4.28 1.50
N GLY A 128 1.72 -4.14 0.18
CA GLY A 128 2.83 -3.63 -0.63
C GLY A 128 3.07 -2.13 -0.50
N GLU A 129 2.01 -1.33 -0.37
CA GLU A 129 2.12 0.13 -0.33
C GLU A 129 1.97 0.69 1.09
N GLU A 130 0.91 0.27 1.81
CA GLU A 130 0.50 0.93 3.05
C GLU A 130 1.58 0.91 4.15
N PRO A 131 2.37 -0.17 4.35
CA PRO A 131 3.45 -0.13 5.32
C PRO A 131 4.49 0.95 5.05
N GLY A 132 4.82 1.20 3.78
CA GLY A 132 5.72 2.28 3.40
C GLY A 132 5.08 3.64 3.71
N TRP A 133 3.87 3.88 3.20
CA TRP A 133 3.22 5.18 3.36
C TRP A 133 2.81 5.48 4.81
N ARG A 134 2.03 4.59 5.44
CA ARG A 134 1.52 4.77 6.80
C ARG A 134 2.53 4.42 7.89
N GLY A 135 3.38 3.42 7.64
CA GLY A 135 4.35 2.95 8.63
C GLY A 135 5.65 3.75 8.66
N PHE A 136 6.09 4.26 7.50
CA PHE A 136 7.35 5.02 7.38
C PHE A 136 7.13 6.51 7.12
N ALA A 137 6.44 6.88 6.04
CA ALA A 137 6.35 8.27 5.61
C ALA A 137 5.48 9.15 6.52
N LEU A 138 4.27 8.69 6.84
CA LEU A 138 3.29 9.46 7.62
C LEU A 138 3.79 9.88 9.02
N PRO A 139 4.43 9.00 9.82
CA PRO A 139 5.04 9.41 11.09
C PRO A 139 6.18 10.41 10.89
N GLY A 140 6.96 10.26 9.81
CA GLY A 140 8.04 11.16 9.42
C GLY A 140 7.54 12.58 9.13
N CYS A 141 6.49 12.70 8.31
CA CYS A 141 5.90 13.99 7.94
C CYS A 141 5.18 14.68 9.10
N SER A 142 4.52 13.92 9.98
CA SER A 142 3.75 14.46 11.11
C SER A 142 4.59 14.89 12.32
N GLY A 143 5.92 14.77 12.25
CA GLY A 143 6.83 15.05 13.37
C GLY A 143 6.70 14.06 14.55
N ARG A 144 5.82 13.06 14.45
CA ARG A 144 5.62 11.98 15.45
C ARG A 144 6.58 10.82 15.27
N ALA A 145 7.47 10.88 14.28
CA ALA A 145 8.56 9.95 14.15
C ALA A 145 9.41 10.03 15.42
N ARG A 146 9.32 9.00 16.27
CA ARG A 146 10.36 8.74 17.28
C ARG A 146 11.68 8.91 16.56
N PRO A 147 12.56 9.83 16.98
CA PRO A 147 13.78 10.07 16.25
C PRO A 147 14.51 8.72 16.19
N TRP A 148 14.69 8.18 14.99
CA TRP A 148 15.62 7.09 14.71
C TRP A 148 17.07 7.44 15.13
N ARG A 149 17.26 8.63 15.72
CA ARG A 149 18.48 9.22 16.27
C ARG A 149 18.88 8.74 17.67
N ARG A 150 18.11 7.90 18.36
CA ARG A 150 18.55 7.35 19.66
C ARG A 150 19.05 5.91 19.53
N ALA A 151 20.20 5.76 18.88
CA ALA A 151 21.02 4.54 18.95
C ALA A 151 22.49 4.91 18.68
N SER A 152 23.05 5.73 19.57
CA SER A 152 24.49 5.89 19.77
C SER A 152 24.70 6.83 20.95
N SER A 153 24.72 6.26 22.15
CA SER A 153 25.39 6.78 23.33
C SER A 153 26.04 5.61 24.01
#